data_AF-A0A2E7HX51-F1
#
_entry.id   AF-A0A2E7HX51-F1
#
_cell.length_a   1.000
_cell.length_b   1.000
_cell.length_c   1.000
_cell.angle_alpha   90.00
_cell.angle_beta   90.00
_cell.angle_gamma   90.00
#
_symmetry.space_group_name_H-M   'P 1'
#
loop_
_entity.id
_entity.type
_entity.pdbx_description
1 polymer ?
#
loop_
_entity_poly.entity_id
_entity_poly.type
_entity_poly.pdbx_seq_one_letter_code
_entity_poly.pdbx_strand_id
1 'polypeptide(L)'
;MYIKIEPAGFSMHSVTFVFDLDNIDPEDIEIQNYLSDNELQPRNSYTDVYDDKSNCHVMEFGGCYLGRHLEAVAYIQRESVETELLTDFVKSNVDFDKYGGTQRQVIEQLVQRLRNPEAFTVKNDELSVNLSKLDIERELREIAI
;
A
#
# COMPACT_ATOMS: atom_id res chain seq x y z
N MET A 1 2.34 5.31 5.66
CA MET A 1 2.41 6.78 5.62
C MET A 1 1.02 7.41 5.55
N TYR A 2 0.85 8.72 5.81
CA TYR A 2 -0.34 9.44 5.33
C TYR A 2 0.00 10.71 4.56
N ILE A 3 -0.96 11.14 3.74
CA ILE A 3 -0.86 12.30 2.86
C ILE A 3 -1.86 13.34 3.32
N LYS A 4 -1.37 14.54 3.59
CA LYS A 4 -2.22 15.70 3.87
C LYS A 4 -2.24 16.64 2.67
N ILE A 5 -3.43 17.05 2.27
CA ILE A 5 -3.64 18.00 1.18
C ILE A 5 -4.35 19.23 1.75
N GLU A 6 -3.71 20.40 1.67
CA GLU A 6 -4.26 21.65 2.21
C GLU A 6 -4.40 22.72 1.12
N PRO A 7 -5.45 23.56 1.16
CA PRO A 7 -5.56 24.70 0.27
C PRO A 7 -4.41 25.71 0.49
N ALA A 8 -3.76 26.15 -0.59
CA ALA A 8 -2.66 27.12 -0.56
C ALA A 8 -3.04 28.48 -1.19
N GLY A 9 -4.34 28.82 -1.24
CA GLY A 9 -4.88 30.01 -1.91
C GLY A 9 -5.01 29.83 -3.44
N PHE A 10 -5.84 30.66 -4.10
CA PHE A 10 -6.09 30.70 -5.56
C PHE A 10 -5.86 29.37 -6.32
N SER A 11 -6.74 28.38 -6.12
CA SER A 11 -6.73 27.07 -6.81
C SER A 11 -5.45 26.23 -6.66
N MET A 12 -4.54 26.60 -5.75
CA MET A 12 -3.36 25.81 -5.39
C MET A 12 -3.64 25.00 -4.12
N HIS A 13 -2.95 23.88 -3.99
CA HIS A 13 -2.89 23.10 -2.76
C HIS A 13 -1.44 22.75 -2.45
N SER A 14 -1.10 22.62 -1.17
CA SER A 14 0.13 21.97 -0.72
C SER A 14 -0.17 20.49 -0.48
N VAL A 15 0.87 19.67 -0.65
CA VAL A 15 0.82 18.26 -0.33
C VAL A 15 1.95 17.97 0.64
N THR A 16 1.62 17.39 1.78
CA THR A 16 2.58 16.99 2.82
C THR A 16 2.53 15.48 2.95
N PHE A 17 3.67 14.83 2.73
CA PHE A 17 3.85 13.42 3.05
C PHE A 17 4.47 13.31 4.43
N VAL A 18 3.89 12.44 5.25
CA VAL A 18 4.38 12.18 6.61
C VAL A 18 4.66 10.69 6.75
N PHE A 19 5.94 10.38 6.93
CA PHE A 19 6.46 9.03 7.17
C PHE A 19 6.79 8.88 8.64
N ASP A 20 6.24 7.87 9.29
CA ASP A 20 6.54 7.55 10.68
C ASP A 20 7.81 6.70 10.74
N LEU A 21 8.89 7.26 11.29
CA LEU A 21 10.17 6.57 11.32
C LEU A 21 10.25 5.52 12.44
N ASP A 22 9.37 5.62 13.44
CA ASP A 22 9.29 4.64 14.53
C ASP A 22 8.40 3.45 14.14
N ASN A 23 7.46 3.65 13.20
CA ASN A 23 6.60 2.61 12.64
C ASN A 23 6.46 2.76 11.12
N ILE A 24 7.41 2.16 10.39
CA ILE A 24 7.47 2.22 8.93
C ILE A 24 6.35 1.38 8.33
N ASP A 25 5.49 2.01 7.53
CA ASP A 25 4.43 1.30 6.81
C ASP A 25 5.00 0.58 5.57
N PRO A 26 4.38 -0.52 5.11
CA PRO A 26 4.98 -1.37 4.07
C PRO A 26 5.25 -0.64 2.74
N GLU A 27 4.44 0.35 2.39
CA GLU A 27 4.60 1.15 1.17
C GLU A 27 5.69 2.23 1.25
N ASP A 28 6.15 2.59 2.45
CA ASP A 28 6.94 3.81 2.66
C ASP A 28 8.22 3.83 1.83
N ILE A 29 8.90 2.69 1.75
CA ILE A 29 10.14 2.52 0.98
C ILE A 29 9.86 2.65 -0.53
N GLU A 30 8.78 2.05 -1.01
CA GLU A 30 8.42 2.08 -2.43
C GLU A 30 8.03 3.49 -2.87
N ILE A 31 7.29 4.23 -2.03
CA ILE A 31 6.96 5.63 -2.28
C ILE A 31 8.22 6.48 -2.31
N GLN A 32 9.15 6.31 -1.36
CA GLN A 32 10.41 7.06 -1.35
C GLN A 32 11.26 6.77 -2.60
N ASN A 33 11.35 5.51 -3.01
CA ASN A 33 12.03 5.12 -4.25
C ASN A 33 11.34 5.75 -5.47
N TYR A 34 10.01 5.70 -5.55
CA TYR A 34 9.26 6.31 -6.64
C TYR A 34 9.51 7.82 -6.75
N LEU A 35 9.51 8.53 -5.62
CA LEU A 35 9.84 9.96 -5.60
C LEU A 35 11.28 10.22 -6.08
N SER A 36 12.24 9.41 -5.62
CA SER A 36 13.64 9.52 -6.03
C SER A 36 13.83 9.24 -7.53
N ASP A 37 13.27 8.14 -8.04
CA ASP A 37 13.40 7.70 -9.43
C ASP A 37 12.77 8.68 -10.43
N ASN A 38 11.77 9.44 -9.99
CA ASN A 38 11.12 10.49 -10.78
C ASN A 38 11.69 11.89 -10.49
N GLU A 39 12.80 11.99 -9.76
CA GLU A 39 13.47 13.26 -9.41
C GLU A 39 12.56 14.27 -8.68
N LEU A 40 11.56 13.77 -7.94
CA LEU A 40 10.58 14.58 -7.24
C LEU A 40 11.13 15.10 -5.92
N GLN A 41 11.80 16.24 -5.98
CA GLN A 41 12.33 16.88 -4.78
C GLN A 41 11.27 17.70 -4.02
N PRO A 42 11.18 17.55 -2.69
CA PRO A 42 10.29 18.39 -1.89
C PRO A 42 10.83 19.80 -1.78
N ARG A 43 9.93 20.75 -1.55
CA ARG A 43 10.29 22.13 -1.20
C ARG A 43 10.96 22.20 0.17
N ASN A 44 10.43 21.46 1.13
CA ASN A 44 10.97 21.32 2.48
C ASN A 44 10.99 19.84 2.86
N SER A 45 12.06 19.41 3.52
CA SER A 45 12.20 18.07 4.08
C SER A 45 12.88 18.18 5.44
N TYR A 46 12.26 17.61 6.46
CA TYR A 46 12.71 17.72 7.84
C TYR A 46 12.13 16.60 8.72
N THR A 47 12.66 16.44 9.93
CA THR A 47 12.09 15.55 10.94
C THR A 47 11.32 16.39 11.96
N ASP A 48 10.10 15.97 12.32
CA ASP A 48 9.26 16.67 13.30
C ASP A 48 8.33 15.70 14.05
N VAL A 49 7.67 16.24 15.08
CA VAL A 49 6.52 15.62 15.73
C VAL A 49 5.28 15.92 14.90
N TYR A 50 4.46 14.90 14.65
CA TYR A 50 3.20 15.08 13.94
C TYR A 50 2.08 14.28 14.60
N ASP A 51 0.99 14.96 14.95
CA ASP A 51 -0.11 14.42 15.76
C ASP A 51 0.41 13.78 17.07
N ASP A 52 0.31 12.47 17.23
CA ASP A 52 0.80 11.69 18.38
C ASP A 52 2.14 10.99 18.12
N LYS A 53 2.73 11.17 16.93
CA LYS A 53 3.97 10.52 16.50
C LYS A 53 5.17 11.41 16.74
N SER A 54 6.16 10.91 17.48
CA SER A 54 7.31 11.70 17.93
C SER A 54 8.45 11.86 16.91
N ASN A 55 8.50 11.02 15.89
CA ASN A 55 9.62 10.94 14.97
C ASN A 55 9.13 10.71 13.54
N CYS A 56 8.72 11.79 12.87
CA CYS A 56 8.22 11.72 11.51
C CYS A 56 9.19 12.39 10.53
N HIS A 57 9.46 11.76 9.39
CA HIS A 57 10.04 12.42 8.25
C HIS A 57 8.93 13.10 7.44
N VAL A 58 9.01 14.43 7.32
CA VAL A 58 8.01 15.26 6.67
C VAL A 58 8.57 15.79 5.36
N MET A 59 7.82 15.66 4.28
CA MET A 59 8.16 16.19 2.95
C MET A 59 7.02 17.04 2.42
N GLU A 60 7.31 18.29 2.06
CA GLU A 60 6.30 19.24 1.56
C GLU A 60 6.49 19.54 0.08
N PHE A 61 5.39 19.52 -0.67
CA PHE A 61 5.34 19.73 -2.11
C PHE A 61 4.25 20.73 -2.50
N GLY A 62 4.42 21.33 -3.68
CA GLY A 62 3.31 22.00 -4.37
C GLY A 62 2.40 20.97 -5.05
N GLY A 63 1.09 21.13 -4.94
CA GLY A 63 0.12 20.22 -5.52
C GLY A 63 0.20 20.11 -7.04
N CYS A 64 0.40 21.24 -7.73
CA CYS A 64 0.60 21.25 -9.18
C CYS A 64 1.92 20.58 -9.62
N TYR A 65 2.91 20.54 -8.73
CA TYR A 65 4.18 19.87 -8.98
C TYR A 65 4.03 18.35 -8.92
N LEU A 66 3.25 17.83 -7.97
CA LEU A 66 2.98 16.39 -7.91
C LEU A 66 1.98 15.93 -8.97
N GLY A 67 0.89 16.66 -9.25
CA GLY A 67 -0.04 16.33 -10.33
C GLY A 67 -0.42 14.84 -10.38
N ARG A 68 -0.15 14.17 -11.52
CA ARG A 68 -0.41 12.73 -11.72
C ARG A 68 0.44 11.79 -10.85
N HIS A 69 1.52 12.28 -10.25
CA HIS A 69 2.31 11.49 -9.31
C HIS A 69 1.50 11.14 -8.04
N LEU A 70 0.48 11.93 -7.69
CA LEU A 70 -0.44 11.59 -6.59
C LEU A 70 -1.24 10.32 -6.91
N GLU A 71 -1.64 10.12 -8.16
CA GLU A 71 -2.35 8.90 -8.58
C GLU A 71 -1.44 7.67 -8.48
N ALA A 72 -0.16 7.81 -8.85
CA ALA A 72 0.82 6.73 -8.72
C ALA A 72 1.12 6.40 -7.25
N VAL A 73 1.27 7.41 -6.39
CA VAL A 73 1.45 7.21 -4.94
C VAL A 73 0.22 6.52 -4.34
N ALA A 74 -0.99 6.96 -4.71
CA ALA A 74 -2.23 6.31 -4.27
C ALA A 74 -2.32 4.85 -4.76
N TYR A 75 -1.81 4.56 -5.96
CA TYR A 75 -1.72 3.21 -6.48
C TYR A 75 -0.76 2.34 -5.65
N ILE A 76 0.43 2.83 -5.32
CA ILE A 76 1.41 2.13 -4.47
C ILE A 76 0.80 1.83 -3.08
N GLN A 77 0.18 2.83 -2.45
CA GLN A 77 -0.52 2.64 -1.16
C GLN A 77 -1.60 1.56 -1.26
N ARG A 78 -2.40 1.61 -2.32
CA ARG A 78 -3.45 0.62 -2.56
C ARG A 78 -2.89 -0.78 -2.76
N GLU A 79 -1.84 -0.95 -3.56
CA GLU A 79 -1.22 -2.27 -3.79
C GLU A 79 -0.63 -2.86 -2.51
N SER A 80 -0.05 -2.02 -1.63
CA SER A 80 0.42 -2.42 -0.31
C SER A 80 -0.71 -3.01 0.55
N VAL A 81 -1.81 -2.27 0.70
CA VAL A 81 -2.98 -2.70 1.48
C VAL A 81 -3.65 -3.94 0.86
N GLU A 82 -3.80 -3.98 -0.46
CA GLU A 82 -4.36 -5.14 -1.18
C GLU A 82 -3.53 -6.41 -0.95
N THR A 83 -2.20 -6.27 -0.95
CA THR A 83 -1.26 -7.37 -0.70
C THR A 83 -1.36 -7.89 0.74
N GLU A 84 -1.46 -6.99 1.72
CA GLU A 84 -1.65 -7.33 3.13
C GLU A 84 -2.98 -8.07 3.35
N LEU A 85 -4.08 -7.50 2.85
CA LEU A 85 -5.42 -8.09 2.96
C LEU A 85 -5.49 -9.49 2.35
N LEU A 86 -4.91 -9.69 1.16
CA LEU A 86 -4.85 -11.02 0.54
C LEU A 86 -3.96 -11.98 1.32
N THR A 87 -2.84 -11.50 1.86
CA THR A 87 -1.93 -12.32 2.67
C THR A 87 -2.65 -12.87 3.89
N ASP A 88 -3.39 -12.03 4.61
CA ASP A 88 -4.15 -12.43 5.79
C ASP A 88 -5.34 -13.32 5.46
N PHE A 89 -6.03 -13.03 4.35
CA PHE A 89 -7.08 -13.89 3.83
C PHE A 89 -6.55 -15.29 3.48
N VAL A 90 -5.41 -15.39 2.80
CA VAL A 90 -4.76 -16.66 2.47
C VAL A 90 -4.34 -17.41 3.74
N LYS A 91 -3.65 -16.74 4.67
CA LYS A 91 -3.23 -17.35 5.95
C LYS A 91 -4.40 -17.93 6.74
N SER A 92 -5.55 -17.26 6.69
CA SER A 92 -6.75 -17.67 7.43
C SER A 92 -7.51 -18.84 6.79
N ASN A 93 -7.28 -19.13 5.50
CA ASN A 93 -8.09 -20.07 4.73
C ASN A 93 -7.30 -21.26 4.16
N VAL A 94 -5.96 -21.21 4.18
CA VAL A 94 -5.09 -22.29 3.69
C VAL A 94 -4.55 -23.13 4.85
N ASP A 95 -4.73 -24.45 4.72
CA ASP A 95 -4.12 -25.45 5.59
C ASP A 95 -2.73 -25.80 5.05
N PHE A 96 -1.71 -25.03 5.45
CA PHE A 96 -0.35 -25.17 4.92
C PHE A 96 0.31 -26.52 5.21
N ASP A 97 -0.15 -27.25 6.24
CA ASP A 97 0.38 -28.58 6.57
C ASP A 97 0.10 -29.61 5.46
N LYS A 98 -0.85 -29.32 4.57
CA LYS A 98 -1.23 -30.19 3.44
C LYS A 98 -0.47 -29.90 2.14
N TYR A 99 0.25 -28.79 2.05
CA TYR A 99 0.88 -28.36 0.79
C TYR A 99 2.40 -28.49 0.86
N GLY A 100 2.99 -29.12 -0.15
CA GLY A 100 4.45 -29.16 -0.31
C GLY A 100 5.00 -27.80 -0.73
N GLY A 101 6.01 -27.31 -0.03
CA GLY A 101 6.62 -25.99 -0.26
C GLY A 101 6.81 -25.23 1.04
N THR A 102 7.54 -24.10 1.00
CA THR A 102 7.55 -23.21 2.16
C THR A 102 6.25 -22.40 2.20
N GLN A 103 5.65 -22.23 3.38
CA GLN A 103 4.43 -21.43 3.57
C GLN A 103 4.53 -20.06 2.86
N ARG A 104 5.70 -19.43 2.93
CA ARG A 104 6.01 -18.17 2.27
C ARG A 104 5.77 -18.23 0.75
N GLN A 105 6.32 -19.22 0.06
CA GLN A 105 6.19 -19.37 -1.40
C GLN A 105 4.74 -19.60 -1.83
N VAL A 106 3.98 -20.37 -1.05
CA VAL A 106 2.56 -20.61 -1.33
C VAL A 106 1.75 -19.33 -1.18
N ILE A 107 2.01 -18.55 -0.12
CA ILE A 107 1.36 -17.24 0.09
C ILE A 107 1.69 -16.29 -1.06
N GLU A 108 2.98 -16.12 -1.39
CA GLU A 108 3.42 -15.21 -2.47
C GLU A 108 2.74 -15.54 -3.80
N GLN A 109 2.69 -16.83 -4.19
CA GLN A 109 2.03 -17.25 -5.42
C GLN A 109 0.51 -17.03 -5.41
N LEU A 110 -0.16 -17.36 -4.29
CA LEU A 110 -1.60 -17.15 -4.17
C LEU A 110 -1.97 -15.68 -4.20
N VAL A 111 -1.24 -14.83 -3.46
CA VAL A 111 -1.47 -13.39 -3.48
C VAL A 111 -1.30 -12.85 -4.90
N GLN A 112 -0.25 -13.27 -5.63
CA GLN A 112 -0.05 -12.84 -7.00
C GLN A 112 -1.18 -13.27 -7.96
N ARG A 113 -1.71 -14.49 -7.80
CA ARG A 113 -2.80 -15.01 -8.66
C ARG A 113 -4.17 -14.43 -8.32
N LEU A 114 -4.43 -14.22 -7.04
CA LEU A 114 -5.72 -13.71 -6.56
C LEU A 114 -5.84 -12.19 -6.73
N ARG A 115 -4.72 -11.45 -6.82
CA ARG A 115 -4.74 -9.99 -6.93
C ARG A 115 -5.30 -9.54 -8.28
N ASN A 116 -6.57 -9.13 -8.26
CA ASN A 116 -7.25 -8.48 -9.37
C ASN A 116 -8.30 -7.50 -8.83
N PRO A 117 -8.76 -6.51 -9.62
CA PRO A 117 -9.70 -5.49 -9.13
C PRO A 117 -11.03 -6.04 -8.57
N GLU A 118 -11.49 -7.22 -9.04
CA GLU A 118 -12.75 -7.83 -8.59
C GLU A 118 -12.60 -8.58 -7.25
N ALA A 119 -11.35 -8.87 -6.83
CA ALA A 119 -11.03 -9.51 -5.55
C ALA A 119 -11.24 -8.59 -4.35
N PHE A 120 -11.55 -7.31 -4.58
CA PHE A 120 -11.70 -6.33 -3.51
C PHE A 120 -13.04 -5.60 -3.60
N THR A 121 -13.55 -5.19 -2.45
CA THR A 121 -14.73 -4.33 -2.34
C THR A 121 -14.49 -3.26 -1.30
N VAL A 122 -15.02 -2.05 -1.57
CA VAL A 122 -14.98 -0.93 -0.62
C VAL A 122 -16.36 -0.82 0.02
N LYS A 123 -16.40 -0.85 1.35
CA LYS A 123 -17.62 -0.65 2.15
C LYS A 123 -17.29 0.31 3.29
N ASN A 124 -18.08 1.37 3.45
CA ASN A 124 -17.87 2.39 4.49
C ASN A 124 -16.43 2.93 4.50
N ASP A 125 -15.87 3.23 3.33
CA ASP A 125 -14.49 3.69 3.14
C ASP A 125 -13.38 2.70 3.57
N GLU A 126 -13.74 1.45 3.87
CA GLU A 126 -12.79 0.37 4.17
C GLU A 126 -12.67 -0.60 2.99
N LEU A 127 -11.43 -0.92 2.61
CA LEU A 127 -11.12 -1.93 1.61
C LEU A 127 -11.15 -3.33 2.25
N SER A 128 -11.80 -4.28 1.60
CA SER A 128 -11.90 -5.66 2.09
C SER A 128 -11.81 -6.68 0.95
N VAL A 129 -11.40 -7.90 1.29
CA VAL A 129 -11.33 -9.01 0.33
C VAL A 129 -12.74 -9.51 0.00
N ASN A 130 -13.07 -9.52 -1.29
CA ASN A 130 -14.30 -10.06 -1.87
C ASN A 130 -14.05 -11.41 -2.54
N LEU A 131 -13.43 -12.32 -1.79
CA LEU A 131 -13.14 -13.69 -2.25
C LEU A 131 -13.69 -14.69 -1.23
N SER A 132 -13.96 -15.88 -1.73
CA SER A 132 -14.38 -17.02 -0.92
C SER A 132 -13.25 -18.04 -0.79
N LYS A 133 -13.41 -18.98 0.15
CA LYS A 133 -12.49 -20.12 0.25
C LYS A 133 -12.41 -20.93 -1.05
N LEU A 134 -13.49 -20.98 -1.84
CA LEU A 134 -13.50 -21.69 -3.13
C LEU A 134 -12.54 -21.07 -4.14
N ASP A 135 -12.34 -19.75 -4.10
CA ASP A 135 -11.40 -19.05 -4.98
C ASP A 135 -9.97 -19.47 -4.66
N ILE A 136 -9.62 -19.55 -3.38
CA ILE A 136 -8.32 -20.08 -2.92
C ILE A 136 -8.14 -21.54 -3.37
N GLU A 137 -9.15 -22.38 -3.15
CA GLU A 137 -9.07 -23.80 -3.52
C GLU A 137 -8.92 -24.01 -5.03
N ARG A 138 -9.46 -23.10 -5.86
CA ARG A 138 -9.26 -23.11 -7.32
C ARG A 138 -7.79 -22.82 -7.64
N GLU A 139 -7.24 -21.73 -7.15
CA GLU A 139 -5.85 -21.34 -7.44
C GLU A 139 -4.83 -22.34 -6.89
N LEU A 140 -5.08 -22.91 -5.71
CA LEU A 140 -4.22 -23.93 -5.09
C LEU A 140 -4.07 -25.19 -5.96
N ARG A 141 -5.14 -25.62 -6.64
CA ARG A 141 -5.06 -26.77 -7.58
C ARG A 141 -4.13 -26.50 -8.75
N GLU A 142 -3.99 -25.25 -9.15
CA GLU A 142 -3.10 -24.83 -10.22
C GLU A 142 -1.65 -24.60 -9.74
N ILE A 143 -1.39 -24.54 -8.43
CA ILE A 143 -0.05 -24.45 -7.84
C ILE A 143 0.51 -25.85 -7.56
N ALA A 144 -0.35 -26.81 -7.22
CA ALA A 144 0.04 -28.17 -6.79
C ALA A 144 0.32 -29.17 -7.95
N ILE A 145 0.56 -28.68 -9.17
CA ILE A 145 0.96 -29.47 -10.36
C ILE A 145 2.44 -29.21 -10.63
#